data_AF-A0A409WXF3-F1
#
_entry.id   AF-A0A409WXF3-F1
#
_cell.length_a   1.000
_cell.length_b   1.000
_cell.length_c   1.000
_cell.angle_alpha   90.00
_cell.angle_beta   90.00
_cell.angle_gamma   90.00
#
_symmetry.space_group_name_H-M   'P 1'
#
loop_
_entity.id
_entity.type
_entity.pdbx_description
1 polymer ?
#
loop_
_entity_poly.entity_id
_entity_poly.type
_entity_poly.pdbx_seq_one_letter_code
_entity_poly.pdbx_strand_id
1 'polypeptide(L)'
;MPPKKSKFSDLPAEKTPRVKEILLACLEECNKLGIDEDDEDVRALNRIIHKLTDMKPTSFSDVSLLTLGRMGVTIQPMEWRSDGETEAKTHGSVTCPGGRTVEDTRKNIHDVLKYVSLESEAGCRILINALLIHVASNLETDTSGVVIAPEFRVEDRLLRSTENSFGGVVDYMLIYGDKSARGHYGSELPGSGSNFTYIDRIIKSKAFAFSDREIYKLHKCNIYEAKPEDLFNPTMSLPQAAMAVIIKAQGLQLKTFRGCVTSGKRWMFFLYNTESPAHEQDKTVYWLEPIPLGERHDPTVNLELILGILRDWLHVNAGDAVPTAFKNRKDKQEKGTHAVMATVEIRDVTDKDEIEAVLKEPTKMSKVFKPSNVTIVQS
;
A
#
# COMPACT_ATOMS: atom_id res chain seq x y z
N MET A 1 42.55 14.68 -2.69
CA MET A 1 41.83 14.35 -3.93
C MET A 1 40.61 15.24 -4.04
N PRO A 2 40.33 15.89 -5.18
CA PRO A 2 39.10 16.67 -5.36
C PRO A 2 37.89 15.74 -5.34
N PRO A 3 36.74 16.17 -4.77
CA PRO A 3 35.52 15.37 -4.76
C PRO A 3 35.07 15.08 -6.19
N LYS A 4 34.77 13.81 -6.46
CA LYS A 4 34.29 13.35 -7.77
C LYS A 4 32.96 14.05 -8.04
N LYS A 5 32.87 14.81 -9.14
CA LYS A 5 31.61 15.46 -9.57
C LYS A 5 30.55 14.36 -9.77
N SER A 6 29.55 14.33 -8.90
CA SER A 6 28.38 13.45 -9.05
C SER A 6 27.56 13.93 -10.24
N LYS A 7 27.13 13.01 -11.09
CA LYS A 7 26.25 13.35 -12.22
C LYS A 7 24.83 13.54 -11.69
N PHE A 8 24.04 14.36 -12.38
CA PHE A 8 22.61 14.53 -12.07
C PHE A 8 21.82 13.20 -12.19
N SER A 9 22.31 12.24 -12.98
CA SER A 9 21.78 10.87 -13.03
C SER A 9 21.92 10.11 -11.72
N ASP A 10 22.79 10.58 -10.83
CA ASP A 10 23.11 9.92 -9.56
C ASP A 10 22.24 10.48 -8.41
N LEU A 11 21.30 11.40 -8.72
CA LEU A 11 20.28 11.83 -7.78
C LEU A 11 19.39 10.63 -7.45
N PRO A 12 19.29 10.24 -6.16
CA PRO A 12 18.38 9.20 -5.73
C PRO A 12 16.95 9.51 -6.21
N ALA A 13 16.22 8.52 -6.71
CA ALA A 13 14.88 8.71 -7.26
C ALA A 13 13.90 9.31 -6.24
N GLU A 14 14.14 9.06 -4.95
CA GLU A 14 13.47 9.66 -3.79
C GLU A 14 13.64 11.20 -3.67
N LYS A 15 14.79 11.76 -4.10
CA LYS A 15 15.09 13.20 -4.00
C LYS A 15 14.67 13.97 -5.24
N THR A 16 14.51 13.30 -6.37
CA THR A 16 14.12 13.85 -7.68
C THR A 16 12.87 14.75 -7.61
N PRO A 17 11.75 14.40 -6.93
CA PRO A 17 10.56 15.25 -6.87
C PRO A 17 10.76 16.50 -6.04
N ARG A 18 11.42 16.37 -4.89
CA ARG A 18 11.68 17.51 -4.01
C ARG A 18 12.62 18.50 -4.69
N VAL A 19 13.65 18.00 -5.37
CA VAL A 19 14.53 18.83 -6.20
C VAL A 19 13.72 19.47 -7.32
N LYS A 20 12.86 18.72 -8.03
CA LYS A 20 11.99 19.27 -9.07
C LYS A 20 11.09 20.39 -8.54
N GLU A 21 10.41 20.20 -7.41
CA GLU A 21 9.54 21.21 -6.79
C GLU A 21 10.32 22.46 -6.39
N ILE A 22 11.50 22.31 -5.78
CA ILE A 22 12.38 23.45 -5.43
C ILE A 22 12.79 24.20 -6.70
N LEU A 23 13.15 23.49 -7.78
CA LEU A 23 13.54 24.10 -9.04
C LEU A 23 12.36 24.79 -9.73
N LEU A 24 11.15 24.23 -9.65
CA LEU A 24 9.93 24.85 -10.15
C LEU A 24 9.58 26.13 -9.37
N ALA A 25 9.70 26.10 -8.04
CA ALA A 25 9.49 27.28 -7.20
C ALA A 25 10.54 28.37 -7.50
N CYS A 26 11.79 27.97 -7.71
CA CYS A 26 12.86 28.89 -8.12
C CYS A 26 12.55 29.54 -9.49
N LEU A 27 12.09 28.73 -10.46
CA LEU A 27 11.70 29.22 -11.79
C LEU A 27 10.53 30.21 -11.70
N GLU A 28 9.55 29.93 -10.84
CA GLU A 28 8.41 30.82 -10.63
C GLU A 28 8.85 32.18 -10.05
N GLU A 29 9.81 32.18 -9.12
CA GLU A 29 10.39 33.43 -8.60
C GLU A 29 11.23 34.17 -9.64
N CYS A 30 12.01 33.48 -10.49
CA CYS A 30 12.69 34.11 -11.62
C CYS A 30 11.69 34.85 -12.54
N ASN A 31 10.55 34.21 -12.83
CA ASN A 31 9.50 34.80 -13.65
C ASN A 31 8.85 36.02 -12.98
N LYS A 32 8.61 35.98 -11.66
CA LYS A 32 8.08 37.13 -10.89
C LYS A 32 9.04 38.32 -10.87
N LEU A 33 10.34 38.05 -10.86
CA LEU A 33 11.38 39.06 -10.91
C LEU A 33 11.61 39.63 -12.33
N GLY A 34 10.91 39.11 -13.34
CA GLY A 34 11.05 39.54 -14.74
C GLY A 34 12.40 39.16 -15.35
N ILE A 35 13.03 38.09 -14.87
CA ILE A 35 14.25 37.54 -15.47
C ILE A 35 13.88 36.96 -16.85
N ASP A 36 14.69 37.26 -17.85
CA ASP A 36 14.47 36.80 -19.23
C ASP A 36 14.47 35.27 -19.31
N GLU A 37 13.53 34.69 -20.07
CA GLU A 37 13.47 33.24 -20.31
C GLU A 37 14.70 32.73 -21.07
N ASP A 38 15.36 33.60 -21.85
CA ASP A 38 16.60 33.32 -22.57
C ASP A 38 17.87 33.46 -21.70
N ASP A 39 17.72 33.87 -20.43
CA ASP A 39 18.81 33.88 -19.47
C ASP A 39 19.44 32.48 -19.36
N GLU A 40 20.78 32.42 -19.27
CA GLU A 40 21.51 31.15 -19.26
C GLU A 40 21.11 30.26 -18.06
N ASP A 41 20.90 30.87 -16.89
CA ASP A 41 20.54 30.17 -15.67
C ASP A 41 19.09 29.68 -15.74
N VAL A 42 18.17 30.49 -16.29
CA VAL A 42 16.77 30.08 -16.52
C VAL A 42 16.70 28.92 -17.52
N ARG A 43 17.49 28.96 -18.61
CA ARG A 43 17.58 27.83 -19.56
C ARG A 43 18.24 26.60 -18.94
N ALA A 44 19.24 26.76 -18.07
CA ALA A 44 19.83 25.64 -17.34
C ALA A 44 18.81 25.00 -16.39
N LEU A 45 18.06 25.82 -15.66
CA LEU A 45 16.99 25.40 -14.75
C LEU A 45 15.88 24.63 -15.50
N ASN A 46 15.38 25.20 -16.60
CA ASN A 46 14.39 24.55 -17.46
C ASN A 46 14.89 23.21 -18.03
N ARG A 47 16.15 23.12 -18.47
CA ARG A 47 16.74 21.85 -18.94
C ARG A 47 16.81 20.80 -17.84
N ILE A 48 17.12 21.18 -16.60
CA ILE A 48 17.13 20.26 -15.46
C ILE A 48 15.70 19.80 -15.15
N ILE A 49 14.73 20.72 -15.09
CA ILE A 49 13.31 20.39 -14.86
C ILE A 49 12.80 19.43 -15.94
N HIS A 50 13.13 19.68 -17.21
CA HIS A 50 12.74 18.83 -18.32
C HIS A 50 13.33 17.42 -18.18
N LYS A 51 14.64 17.30 -17.88
CA LYS A 51 15.28 16.00 -17.60
C LYS A 51 14.66 15.26 -16.43
N LEU A 52 14.29 15.97 -15.35
CA LEU A 52 13.61 15.37 -14.20
C LEU A 52 12.15 14.99 -14.52
N THR A 53 11.56 15.57 -15.56
CA THR A 53 10.21 15.24 -16.06
C THR A 53 10.24 14.04 -16.99
N ASP A 54 11.29 13.91 -17.80
CA ASP A 54 11.49 12.80 -18.72
C ASP A 54 12.05 11.54 -18.04
N MET A 55 12.44 11.63 -16.76
CA MET A 55 12.70 10.45 -15.94
C MET A 55 11.40 9.65 -15.84
N LYS A 56 11.27 8.66 -16.74
CA LYS A 56 10.22 7.65 -16.65
C LYS A 56 10.23 7.08 -15.23
N PRO A 57 9.05 6.92 -14.60
CA PRO A 57 8.96 6.18 -13.36
C PRO A 57 9.73 4.87 -13.56
N THR A 58 10.77 4.66 -12.76
CA THR A 58 11.39 3.35 -12.71
C THR A 58 10.27 2.43 -12.24
N SER A 59 9.82 1.53 -13.11
CA SER A 59 8.97 0.42 -12.68
C SER A 59 9.64 -0.21 -11.47
N PHE A 60 8.85 -0.62 -10.48
CA PHE A 60 9.41 -1.34 -9.35
C PHE A 60 10.34 -2.44 -9.85
N SER A 61 11.45 -2.65 -9.13
CA SER A 61 12.27 -3.85 -9.35
C SER A 61 11.34 -5.07 -9.32
N ASP A 62 11.48 -5.99 -10.27
CA ASP A 62 10.66 -7.21 -10.35
C ASP A 62 10.75 -8.01 -9.05
N VAL A 63 9.80 -7.78 -8.13
CA VAL A 63 9.68 -8.55 -6.90
C VAL A 63 8.84 -9.76 -7.20
N SER A 64 9.42 -10.92 -6.94
CA SER A 64 8.74 -12.20 -7.00
C SER A 64 8.52 -12.77 -5.60
N LEU A 65 7.75 -13.85 -5.51
CA LEU A 65 7.63 -14.62 -4.27
C LEU A 65 9.00 -15.14 -3.79
N LEU A 66 9.91 -15.47 -4.71
CA LEU A 66 11.27 -15.89 -4.37
C LEU A 66 12.05 -14.75 -3.71
N THR A 67 11.87 -13.51 -4.18
CA THR A 67 12.45 -12.32 -3.54
C THR A 67 11.97 -12.17 -2.10
N LEU A 68 10.66 -12.34 -1.85
CA LEU A 68 10.09 -12.32 -0.50
C LEU A 68 10.62 -13.46 0.37
N GLY A 69 10.71 -14.69 -0.17
CA GLY A 69 11.28 -15.84 0.52
C GLY A 69 12.73 -15.63 0.94
N ARG A 70 13.57 -15.07 0.05
CA ARG A 70 14.97 -14.69 0.35
C ARG A 70 15.09 -13.60 1.43
N MET A 71 14.02 -12.86 1.69
CA MET A 71 13.94 -11.88 2.78
C MET A 71 13.41 -12.46 4.09
N GLY A 72 13.18 -13.77 4.14
CA GLY A 72 12.56 -14.45 5.28
C GLY A 72 11.09 -14.09 5.45
N VAL A 73 10.42 -13.63 4.39
CA VAL A 73 9.00 -13.30 4.43
C VAL A 73 8.20 -14.56 4.08
N THR A 74 7.39 -15.01 5.03
CA THR A 74 6.43 -16.09 4.81
C THR A 74 5.12 -15.50 4.28
N ILE A 75 4.46 -16.21 3.36
CA ILE A 75 3.15 -15.80 2.84
C ILE A 75 2.11 -16.81 3.30
N GLN A 76 1.02 -16.33 3.89
CA GLN A 76 -0.02 -17.19 4.44
C GLN A 76 -1.42 -16.71 4.03
N PRO A 77 -2.38 -17.61 3.79
CA PRO A 77 -3.76 -17.20 3.60
C PRO A 77 -4.33 -16.65 4.92
N MET A 78 -5.21 -15.67 4.81
CA MET A 78 -5.97 -15.05 5.88
C MET A 78 -7.39 -15.64 5.89
N GLU A 79 -7.91 -15.92 7.09
CA GLU A 79 -9.27 -16.43 7.26
C GLU A 79 -10.17 -15.33 7.86
N TRP A 80 -11.41 -15.29 7.38
CA TRP A 80 -12.46 -14.54 8.03
C TRP A 80 -12.71 -15.08 9.43
N ARG A 81 -13.10 -14.17 10.33
CA ARG A 81 -13.82 -14.58 11.54
C ARG A 81 -15.23 -15.05 11.18
N SER A 82 -15.84 -15.80 12.09
CA SER A 82 -17.21 -16.29 11.96
C SER A 82 -18.23 -15.18 11.66
N ASP A 83 -17.99 -13.98 12.18
CA ASP A 83 -18.83 -12.78 12.06
C ASP A 83 -18.22 -11.70 11.15
N GLY A 84 -16.93 -11.80 10.83
CA GLY A 84 -16.15 -10.70 10.23
C GLY A 84 -16.68 -10.22 8.89
N GLU A 85 -17.16 -11.12 8.02
CA GLU A 85 -17.73 -10.72 6.73
C GLU A 85 -19.05 -9.94 6.90
N THR A 86 -19.89 -10.36 7.85
CA THR A 86 -21.18 -9.69 8.14
C THR A 86 -20.95 -8.33 8.81
N GLU A 87 -19.99 -8.26 9.73
CA GLU A 87 -19.56 -7.00 10.36
C GLU A 87 -19.03 -6.02 9.31
N ALA A 88 -18.16 -6.48 8.42
CA ALA A 88 -17.63 -5.65 7.33
C ALA A 88 -18.76 -5.13 6.43
N LYS A 89 -19.68 -5.98 5.95
CA LYS A 89 -20.84 -5.54 5.16
C LYS A 89 -21.67 -4.49 5.90
N THR A 90 -21.91 -4.69 7.19
CA THR A 90 -22.65 -3.75 8.03
C THR A 90 -21.92 -2.41 8.10
N HIS A 91 -20.60 -2.41 8.35
CA HIS A 91 -19.78 -1.22 8.41
C HIS A 91 -19.73 -0.44 7.08
N GLY A 92 -19.68 -1.16 5.95
CA GLY A 92 -19.67 -0.54 4.62
C GLY A 92 -21.02 -0.04 4.15
N SER A 93 -22.11 -0.49 4.79
CA SER A 93 -23.47 0.02 4.53
C SER A 93 -23.75 1.35 5.24
N VAL A 94 -22.95 1.72 6.25
CA VAL A 94 -23.17 2.92 7.05
C VAL A 94 -22.67 4.16 6.32
N THR A 95 -23.59 5.09 6.04
CA THR A 95 -23.29 6.41 5.48
C THR A 95 -23.24 7.46 6.59
N CYS A 96 -22.20 8.30 6.60
CA CYS A 96 -22.10 9.43 7.52
C CYS A 96 -22.85 10.67 6.99
N PRO A 97 -23.35 11.57 7.86
CA PRO A 97 -23.99 12.80 7.41
C PRO A 97 -23.08 13.62 6.47
N GLY A 98 -23.57 13.95 5.28
CA GLY A 98 -22.80 14.67 4.26
C GLY A 98 -21.82 13.79 3.44
N GLY A 99 -21.64 12.53 3.83
CA GLY A 99 -20.89 11.53 3.08
C GLY A 99 -21.66 10.98 1.88
N ARG A 100 -20.95 10.30 0.98
CA ARG A 100 -21.56 9.69 -0.21
C ARG A 100 -22.34 8.42 0.18
N THR A 101 -23.57 8.27 -0.32
CA THR A 101 -24.36 7.05 -0.09
C THR A 101 -23.78 5.85 -0.84
N VAL A 102 -24.15 4.63 -0.41
CA VAL A 102 -23.79 3.39 -1.13
C VAL A 102 -24.45 3.36 -2.51
N GLU A 103 -25.72 3.76 -2.61
CA GLU A 103 -26.46 3.86 -3.87
C GLU A 103 -25.80 4.81 -4.88
N ASP A 104 -25.33 5.98 -4.44
CA ASP A 104 -24.63 6.93 -5.31
C ASP A 104 -23.29 6.37 -5.79
N THR A 105 -22.61 5.61 -4.94
CA THR A 105 -21.39 4.88 -5.33
C THR A 105 -21.72 3.79 -6.34
N ARG A 106 -22.78 3.01 -6.11
CA ARG A 106 -23.26 1.97 -7.02
C ARG A 106 -23.54 2.55 -8.41
N LYS A 107 -24.29 3.64 -8.48
CA LYS A 107 -24.57 4.37 -9.72
C LYS A 107 -23.29 4.82 -10.42
N ASN A 108 -22.35 5.40 -9.69
CA ASN A 108 -21.08 5.85 -10.24
C ASN A 108 -20.22 4.71 -10.78
N ILE A 109 -20.21 3.55 -10.11
CA ILE A 109 -19.54 2.35 -10.61
C ILE A 109 -20.15 1.93 -11.94
N HIS A 110 -21.48 1.88 -12.05
CA HIS A 110 -22.14 1.57 -13.32
C HIS A 110 -21.80 2.59 -14.42
N ASP A 111 -21.79 3.88 -14.10
CA ASP A 111 -21.42 4.93 -15.06
C ASP A 111 -19.95 4.76 -15.51
N VAL A 112 -19.01 4.52 -14.59
CA VAL A 112 -17.60 4.24 -14.94
C VAL A 112 -17.51 3.02 -15.86
N LEU A 113 -18.16 1.91 -15.50
CA LEU A 113 -18.11 0.66 -16.27
C LEU A 113 -18.71 0.79 -17.68
N LYS A 114 -19.58 1.78 -17.91
CA LYS A 114 -20.14 2.07 -19.24
C LYS A 114 -19.12 2.71 -20.19
N TYR A 115 -18.16 3.46 -19.67
CA TYR A 115 -17.25 4.29 -20.47
C TYR A 115 -15.78 3.88 -20.36
N VAL A 116 -15.43 3.02 -19.41
CA VAL A 116 -14.03 2.73 -19.06
C VAL A 116 -13.76 1.23 -19.12
N SER A 117 -12.72 0.85 -19.88
CA SER A 117 -12.24 -0.53 -19.90
C SER A 117 -11.33 -0.82 -18.70
N LEU A 118 -11.73 -1.81 -17.89
CA LEU A 118 -10.93 -2.34 -16.79
C LEU A 118 -9.83 -3.33 -17.22
N GLU A 119 -9.59 -3.48 -18.53
CA GLU A 119 -8.42 -4.20 -19.05
C GLU A 119 -7.15 -3.35 -18.95
N SER A 120 -7.30 -2.04 -18.80
CA SER A 120 -6.20 -1.10 -18.62
C SER A 120 -6.04 -0.70 -17.16
N GLU A 121 -4.80 -0.48 -16.73
CA GLU A 121 -4.49 0.04 -15.40
C GLU A 121 -5.18 1.39 -15.14
N ALA A 122 -5.22 2.27 -16.13
CA ALA A 122 -5.92 3.56 -16.04
C ALA A 122 -7.42 3.37 -15.75
N GLY A 123 -8.05 2.36 -16.36
CA GLY A 123 -9.45 2.05 -16.10
C GLY A 123 -9.67 1.48 -14.70
N CYS A 124 -8.80 0.58 -14.25
CA CYS A 124 -8.79 0.10 -12.86
C CYS A 124 -8.71 1.28 -11.87
N ARG A 125 -7.75 2.20 -12.10
CA ARG A 125 -7.53 3.40 -11.27
C ARG A 125 -8.79 4.28 -11.16
N ILE A 126 -9.57 4.47 -12.23
CA ILE A 126 -10.81 5.25 -12.17
C ILE A 126 -11.83 4.61 -11.23
N LEU A 127 -12.00 3.29 -11.30
CA LEU A 127 -12.93 2.56 -10.42
C LEU A 127 -12.45 2.57 -8.96
N ILE A 128 -11.14 2.42 -8.73
CA ILE A 128 -10.54 2.53 -7.40
C ILE A 128 -10.82 3.92 -6.80
N ASN A 129 -10.63 4.98 -7.58
CA ASN A 129 -10.93 6.35 -7.14
C ASN A 129 -12.39 6.50 -6.69
N ALA A 130 -13.35 5.93 -7.41
CA ALA A 130 -14.76 5.99 -7.02
C ALA A 130 -15.01 5.41 -5.61
N LEU A 131 -14.36 4.28 -5.30
CA LEU A 131 -14.47 3.60 -4.00
C LEU A 131 -13.70 4.34 -2.90
N LEU A 132 -12.46 4.77 -3.17
CA LEU A 132 -11.66 5.53 -2.22
C LEU A 132 -12.29 6.88 -1.86
N ILE A 133 -12.91 7.57 -2.83
CA ILE A 133 -13.67 8.81 -2.59
C ILE A 133 -14.88 8.54 -1.69
N HIS A 134 -15.61 7.45 -1.90
CA HIS A 134 -16.70 7.08 -1.01
C HIS A 134 -16.18 6.90 0.43
N VAL A 135 -15.12 6.12 0.60
CA VAL A 135 -14.51 5.88 1.92
C VAL A 135 -14.05 7.18 2.56
N ALA A 136 -13.32 8.02 1.83
CA ALA A 136 -12.86 9.32 2.32
C ALA A 136 -14.02 10.22 2.75
N SER A 137 -15.06 10.33 1.92
CA SER A 137 -16.24 11.16 2.23
C SER A 137 -17.01 10.68 3.48
N ASN A 138 -17.00 9.38 3.76
CA ASN A 138 -17.70 8.80 4.91
C ASN A 138 -16.85 8.75 6.19
N LEU A 139 -15.56 9.05 6.09
CA LEU A 139 -14.65 9.15 7.24
C LEU A 139 -14.32 10.59 7.61
N GLU A 140 -14.68 11.54 6.75
CA GLU A 140 -14.50 12.96 6.99
C GLU A 140 -15.41 13.43 8.13
N THR A 141 -14.82 14.08 9.13
CA THR A 141 -15.54 14.74 10.23
C THR A 141 -14.97 16.13 10.48
N ASP A 142 -15.52 16.88 11.44
CA ASP A 142 -14.95 18.17 11.84
C ASP A 142 -13.53 18.02 12.43
N THR A 143 -13.24 16.88 13.06
CA THR A 143 -11.99 16.64 13.79
C THR A 143 -11.04 15.68 13.09
N SER A 144 -11.49 14.89 12.13
CA SER A 144 -10.65 13.92 11.41
C SER A 144 -10.90 13.96 9.91
N GLY A 145 -9.95 13.47 9.14
CA GLY A 145 -10.12 13.40 7.69
C GLY A 145 -9.26 12.35 7.02
N VAL A 146 -9.52 12.16 5.74
CA VAL A 146 -8.83 11.19 4.88
C VAL A 146 -8.17 11.91 3.71
N VAL A 147 -6.90 11.59 3.47
CA VAL A 147 -6.15 12.00 2.28
C VAL A 147 -5.91 10.80 1.37
N ILE A 148 -6.31 10.96 0.10
CA ILE A 148 -5.94 10.04 -0.98
C ILE A 148 -4.70 10.62 -1.65
N ALA A 149 -3.53 10.00 -1.43
CA ALA A 149 -2.27 10.40 -2.03
C ALA A 149 -1.96 9.49 -3.24
N PRO A 150 -2.24 9.93 -4.48
CA PRO A 150 -1.93 9.15 -5.68
C PRO A 150 -0.42 9.13 -5.95
N GLU A 151 0.03 8.11 -6.65
CA GLU A 151 1.43 7.93 -7.08
C GLU A 151 2.40 8.06 -5.90
N PHE A 152 2.12 7.30 -4.84
CA PHE A 152 2.85 7.38 -3.60
C PHE A 152 4.23 6.72 -3.74
N ARG A 153 5.29 7.49 -3.48
CA ARG A 153 6.67 6.98 -3.61
C ARG A 153 7.09 6.17 -2.40
N VAL A 154 7.61 4.97 -2.65
CA VAL A 154 8.27 4.13 -1.66
C VAL A 154 9.77 4.43 -1.70
N GLU A 155 10.35 4.76 -0.54
CA GLU A 155 11.79 5.06 -0.40
C GLU A 155 12.64 3.91 -0.96
N ASP A 156 13.73 4.27 -1.66
CA ASP A 156 14.69 3.30 -2.17
C ASP A 156 15.42 2.66 -0.98
N ARG A 157 15.23 1.35 -0.77
CA ARG A 157 15.94 0.59 0.25
C ARG A 157 16.82 -0.49 -0.36
N LEU A 158 18.08 -0.50 0.06
CA LEU A 158 18.97 -1.64 -0.14
C LEU A 158 18.47 -2.81 0.71
N LEU A 159 18.05 -3.86 0.04
CA LEU A 159 17.63 -5.10 0.68
C LEU A 159 18.91 -5.88 1.02
N ARG A 160 19.24 -6.05 2.31
CA ARG A 160 20.51 -6.67 2.73
C ARG A 160 20.77 -8.06 2.14
N SER A 161 19.72 -8.79 1.76
CA SER A 161 19.80 -10.13 1.20
C SER A 161 19.90 -10.18 -0.33
N THR A 162 19.78 -9.03 -1.02
CA THR A 162 19.88 -8.95 -2.48
C THR A 162 20.73 -7.77 -2.88
N GLU A 163 21.62 -7.91 -3.86
CA GLU A 163 22.37 -6.76 -4.41
C GLU A 163 21.48 -5.69 -5.08
N ASN A 164 20.15 -5.88 -5.06
CA ASN A 164 19.15 -5.01 -5.64
C ASN A 164 18.60 -4.04 -4.58
N SER A 165 18.49 -2.77 -4.96
CA SER A 165 17.63 -1.81 -4.27
C SER A 165 16.18 -2.00 -4.70
N PHE A 166 15.24 -1.92 -3.76
CA PHE A 166 13.82 -1.80 -4.09
C PHE A 166 13.37 -0.38 -3.83
N GLY A 167 12.65 0.18 -4.78
CA GLY A 167 11.85 1.38 -4.64
C GLY A 167 10.90 1.50 -5.81
N GLY A 168 10.04 2.50 -5.78
CA GLY A 168 9.04 2.71 -6.83
C GLY A 168 7.86 3.55 -6.37
N VAL A 169 6.74 3.42 -7.07
CA VAL A 169 5.55 4.25 -6.91
C VAL A 169 4.31 3.37 -6.82
N VAL A 170 3.67 3.30 -5.65
CA VAL A 170 2.36 2.63 -5.53
C VAL A 170 1.25 3.55 -6.00
N ASP A 171 0.15 2.98 -6.51
CA ASP A 171 -0.92 3.78 -7.11
C ASP A 171 -1.56 4.77 -6.14
N TYR A 172 -1.84 4.32 -4.91
CA TYR A 172 -2.39 5.19 -3.87
C TYR A 172 -1.87 4.84 -2.48
N MET A 173 -1.73 5.87 -1.65
CA MET A 173 -1.71 5.72 -0.20
C MET A 173 -2.88 6.48 0.38
N LEU A 174 -3.64 5.82 1.24
CA LEU A 174 -4.74 6.43 1.97
C LEU A 174 -4.27 6.71 3.38
N ILE A 175 -4.46 7.95 3.84
CA ILE A 175 -3.98 8.42 5.14
C ILE A 175 -5.17 8.99 5.90
N TYR A 176 -5.45 8.45 7.09
CA TYR A 176 -6.50 8.91 7.98
C TYR A 176 -5.91 9.41 9.30
N GLY A 177 -6.39 10.55 9.78
CA GLY A 177 -5.97 11.05 11.09
C GLY A 177 -6.73 12.28 11.56
N ASP A 178 -6.26 12.80 12.69
CA ASP A 178 -6.84 13.96 13.38
C ASP A 178 -6.40 15.26 12.69
N LYS A 179 -7.36 16.10 12.30
CA LYS A 179 -7.15 17.45 11.76
C LYS A 179 -6.62 18.39 12.84
N SER A 180 -7.07 18.23 14.07
CA SER A 180 -6.67 19.09 15.19
C SER A 180 -5.26 18.78 15.71
N ALA A 181 -4.69 17.62 15.36
CA ALA A 181 -3.31 17.27 15.70
C ALA A 181 -2.37 18.32 15.10
N ARG A 182 -1.99 19.31 15.92
CA ARG A 182 -0.99 20.30 15.55
C ARG A 182 0.36 19.64 15.71
N GLY A 183 1.08 19.53 14.62
CA GLY A 183 2.49 19.24 14.73
C GLY A 183 3.18 20.31 15.54
N HIS A 184 3.98 19.90 16.53
CA HIS A 184 4.96 20.78 17.18
C HIS A 184 6.09 21.22 16.23
N TYR A 185 5.95 20.98 14.92
CA TYR A 185 6.86 21.44 13.90
C TYR A 185 6.65 22.93 13.60
N GLY A 186 7.45 23.75 14.30
CA GLY A 186 7.87 25.06 13.84
C GLY A 186 6.89 26.20 14.12
N SER A 187 6.63 26.48 15.40
CA SER A 187 6.22 27.83 15.82
C SER A 187 7.38 28.84 15.80
N GLU A 188 8.54 28.47 15.24
CA GLU A 188 9.76 29.27 15.26
C GLU A 188 9.93 30.22 14.07
N LEU A 189 9.04 30.18 13.06
CA LEU A 189 9.00 31.24 12.05
C LEU A 189 8.07 32.35 12.54
N PRO A 190 8.60 33.47 13.07
CA PRO A 190 7.77 34.56 13.56
C PRO A 190 7.02 35.16 12.37
N GLY A 191 5.69 35.14 12.41
CA GLY A 191 4.84 35.76 11.39
C GLY A 191 4.09 34.81 10.46
N SER A 192 4.35 33.50 10.50
CA SER A 192 3.52 32.52 9.79
C SER A 192 2.30 32.14 10.65
N GLY A 193 1.31 33.03 10.72
CA GLY A 193 0.05 32.82 11.45
C GLY A 193 -0.87 31.75 10.84
N SER A 194 -0.38 30.89 9.97
CA SER A 194 -1.22 29.90 9.30
C SER A 194 -1.38 28.63 10.14
N ASN A 195 -2.55 28.51 10.77
CA ASN A 195 -3.03 27.28 11.42
C ASN A 195 -3.36 26.21 10.37
N PHE A 196 -2.35 25.60 9.73
CA PHE A 196 -2.57 24.44 8.87
C PHE A 196 -2.52 23.15 9.68
N THR A 197 -3.53 22.31 9.50
CA THR A 197 -3.56 20.95 10.04
C THR A 197 -2.53 20.07 9.33
N TYR A 198 -2.17 18.92 9.90
CA TYR A 198 -1.29 17.97 9.22
C TYR A 198 -1.89 17.48 7.89
N ILE A 199 -3.19 17.17 7.90
CA ILE A 199 -3.93 16.78 6.69
C ILE A 199 -3.86 17.87 5.63
N ASP A 200 -4.04 19.14 6.01
CA ASP A 200 -3.91 20.27 5.07
C ASP A 200 -2.50 20.34 4.46
N ARG A 201 -1.45 20.03 5.24
CA ARG A 201 -0.08 20.04 4.74
C ARG A 201 0.18 18.92 3.74
N ILE A 202 -0.34 17.71 4.00
CA ILE A 202 -0.22 16.57 3.07
C ILE A 202 -0.94 16.92 1.76
N ILE A 203 -2.14 17.52 1.83
CA ILE A 203 -2.90 17.94 0.65
C ILE A 203 -2.16 19.04 -0.11
N LYS A 204 -1.62 20.04 0.60
CA LYS A 204 -0.99 21.22 -0.03
C LYS A 204 0.43 20.98 -0.51
N SER A 205 1.13 19.97 0.00
CA SER A 205 2.48 19.67 -0.42
C SER A 205 2.73 18.17 -0.49
N LYS A 206 2.90 17.73 -1.74
CA LYS A 206 3.40 16.40 -2.06
C LYS A 206 4.73 16.15 -1.36
N ALA A 207 5.73 17.03 -1.45
CA ALA A 207 7.02 16.83 -0.76
C ALA A 207 6.92 16.66 0.77
N PHE A 208 6.01 17.35 1.46
CA PHE A 208 5.83 17.20 2.90
C PHE A 208 5.17 15.87 3.26
N ALA A 209 4.20 15.42 2.47
CA ALA A 209 3.60 14.10 2.67
C ALA A 209 4.70 13.04 2.75
N PHE A 210 5.63 13.00 1.79
CA PHE A 210 6.54 11.85 1.65
C PHE A 210 7.75 11.82 2.59
N SER A 211 8.11 12.92 3.26
CA SER A 211 9.42 13.02 3.96
C SER A 211 9.35 13.03 5.48
N ASP A 212 8.18 13.24 6.09
CA ASP A 212 8.05 13.32 7.54
C ASP A 212 7.57 11.99 8.14
N ARG A 213 8.49 11.28 8.81
CA ARG A 213 8.19 10.01 9.50
C ARG A 213 7.21 10.17 10.65
N GLU A 214 7.21 11.31 11.33
CA GLU A 214 6.35 11.54 12.50
C GLU A 214 4.89 11.69 12.09
N ILE A 215 4.63 12.25 10.89
CA ILE A 215 3.27 12.29 10.32
C ILE A 215 2.71 10.87 10.26
N TYR A 216 3.44 9.92 9.70
CA TYR A 216 2.91 8.56 9.53
C TYR A 216 2.78 7.76 10.82
N LYS A 217 3.48 8.12 11.90
CA LYS A 217 3.28 7.48 13.21
C LYS A 217 1.97 7.89 13.86
N LEU A 218 1.51 9.12 13.59
CA LEU A 218 0.29 9.68 14.13
C LEU A 218 -0.95 9.35 13.28
N HIS A 219 -0.75 8.87 12.05
CA HIS A 219 -1.82 8.66 11.08
C HIS A 219 -1.92 7.19 10.68
N LYS A 220 -3.15 6.75 10.46
CA LYS A 220 -3.45 5.40 9.98
C LYS A 220 -3.31 5.39 8.48
N CYS A 221 -2.55 4.46 7.91
CA CYS A 221 -2.31 4.46 6.48
C CYS A 221 -2.27 3.07 5.84
N ASN A 222 -2.79 3.01 4.63
CA ASN A 222 -2.88 1.80 3.82
C ASN A 222 -2.39 2.10 2.40
N ILE A 223 -1.75 1.11 1.76
CA ILE A 223 -1.30 1.19 0.37
C ILE A 223 -2.29 0.47 -0.55
N TYR A 224 -2.50 1.02 -1.75
CA TYR A 224 -3.33 0.42 -2.79
C TYR A 224 -2.55 0.36 -4.09
N GLU A 225 -2.53 -0.81 -4.70
CA GLU A 225 -1.90 -1.07 -6.00
C GLU A 225 -2.98 -1.52 -7.00
N ALA A 226 -3.05 -0.84 -8.13
CA ALA A 226 -3.88 -1.19 -9.26
C ALA A 226 -3.13 -2.19 -10.15
N LYS A 227 -3.80 -3.25 -10.57
CA LYS A 227 -3.26 -4.19 -11.56
C LYS A 227 -4.28 -4.46 -12.66
N PRO A 228 -3.82 -4.63 -13.91
CA PRO A 228 -4.65 -5.19 -14.97
C PRO A 228 -5.27 -6.53 -14.56
N GLU A 229 -6.49 -6.81 -15.02
CA GLU A 229 -7.26 -7.99 -14.64
C GLU A 229 -6.56 -9.32 -15.00
N ASP A 230 -5.87 -9.36 -16.13
CA ASP A 230 -5.08 -10.50 -16.61
C ASP A 230 -3.84 -10.78 -15.76
N LEU A 231 -3.30 -9.75 -15.12
CA LEU A 231 -2.19 -9.83 -14.18
C LEU A 231 -2.65 -9.98 -12.71
N PHE A 232 -3.96 -9.95 -12.46
CA PHE A 232 -4.53 -10.02 -11.13
C PHE A 232 -4.58 -11.46 -10.61
N ASN A 233 -3.45 -11.90 -10.06
CA ASN A 233 -3.33 -13.16 -9.33
C ASN A 233 -2.34 -13.01 -8.15
N PRO A 234 -2.48 -13.80 -7.06
CA PRO A 234 -1.63 -13.64 -5.88
C PRO A 234 -0.12 -13.82 -6.15
N THR A 235 0.27 -14.66 -7.11
CA THR A 235 1.69 -14.96 -7.38
C THR A 235 2.42 -13.80 -8.07
N MET A 236 1.72 -13.04 -8.91
CA MET A 236 2.29 -11.94 -9.69
C MET A 236 2.04 -10.57 -9.04
N SER A 237 0.86 -10.38 -8.45
CA SER A 237 0.41 -9.05 -8.03
C SER A 237 0.72 -8.72 -6.57
N LEU A 238 0.70 -9.72 -5.68
CA LEU A 238 0.98 -9.53 -4.25
C LEU A 238 2.42 -9.13 -3.95
N PRO A 239 3.47 -9.74 -4.57
CA PRO A 239 4.83 -9.57 -4.07
C PRO A 239 5.32 -8.11 -4.09
N GLN A 240 5.01 -7.39 -5.15
CA GLN A 240 5.38 -5.98 -5.31
C GLN A 240 4.68 -5.09 -4.28
N ALA A 241 3.37 -5.23 -4.12
CA ALA A 241 2.60 -4.47 -3.14
C ALA A 241 3.00 -4.82 -1.70
N ALA A 242 3.27 -6.10 -1.43
CA ALA A 242 3.78 -6.57 -0.15
C ALA A 242 5.15 -5.98 0.17
N MET A 243 6.05 -5.88 -0.82
CA MET A 243 7.37 -5.26 -0.62
C MET A 243 7.25 -3.77 -0.28
N ALA A 244 6.38 -3.03 -0.99
CA ALA A 244 6.11 -1.64 -0.69
C ALA A 244 5.62 -1.46 0.76
N VAL A 245 4.69 -2.32 1.18
CA VAL A 245 4.16 -2.38 2.55
C VAL A 245 5.25 -2.71 3.57
N ILE A 246 6.12 -3.70 3.30
CA ILE A 246 7.23 -4.10 4.19
C ILE A 246 8.21 -2.94 4.37
N ILE A 247 8.65 -2.32 3.27
CA ILE A 247 9.61 -1.21 3.33
C ILE A 247 9.03 -0.03 4.09
N LYS A 248 7.75 0.28 3.84
CA LYS A 248 7.07 1.36 4.57
C LYS A 248 6.94 1.04 6.05
N ALA A 249 6.51 -0.18 6.40
CA ALA A 249 6.42 -0.63 7.79
C ALA A 249 7.76 -0.53 8.50
N GLN A 250 8.84 -1.01 7.88
CA GLN A 250 10.19 -0.93 8.47
C GLN A 250 10.73 0.49 8.56
N GLY A 251 10.44 1.35 7.58
CA GLY A 251 10.81 2.77 7.60
C GLY A 251 10.14 3.53 8.76
N LEU A 252 8.92 3.11 9.11
CA LEU A 252 8.11 3.67 10.19
C LEU A 252 8.22 2.92 11.52
N GLN A 253 8.98 1.81 11.57
CA GLN A 253 9.11 0.92 12.73
C GLN A 253 7.77 0.32 13.19
N LEU A 254 6.90 -0.01 12.24
CA LEU A 254 5.58 -0.60 12.49
C LEU A 254 5.63 -2.12 12.45
N LYS A 255 4.96 -2.76 13.40
CA LYS A 255 4.80 -4.23 13.43
C LYS A 255 3.83 -4.72 12.37
N THR A 256 2.79 -3.94 12.10
CA THR A 256 1.75 -4.26 11.14
C THR A 256 1.58 -3.15 10.14
N PHE A 257 1.33 -3.53 8.89
CA PHE A 257 0.99 -2.57 7.85
C PHE A 257 0.12 -3.26 6.80
N ARG A 258 -0.86 -2.54 6.26
CA ARG A 258 -1.91 -3.13 5.43
C ARG A 258 -1.79 -2.63 3.99
N GLY A 259 -2.22 -3.46 3.06
CA GLY A 259 -2.30 -3.08 1.68
C GLY A 259 -3.38 -3.82 0.92
N CYS A 260 -3.75 -3.27 -0.21
CA CYS A 260 -4.71 -3.88 -1.11
C CYS A 260 -4.15 -3.87 -2.52
N VAL A 261 -4.29 -5.00 -3.22
CA VAL A 261 -4.11 -5.06 -4.66
C VAL A 261 -5.48 -5.20 -5.29
N THR A 262 -5.75 -4.47 -6.37
CA THR A 262 -7.05 -4.52 -7.02
C THR A 262 -6.99 -4.29 -8.52
N SER A 263 -7.88 -4.96 -9.26
CA SER A 263 -8.16 -4.69 -10.67
C SER A 263 -9.40 -3.81 -10.88
N GLY A 264 -9.92 -3.22 -9.80
CA GLY A 264 -11.27 -2.66 -9.76
C GLY A 264 -12.37 -3.72 -9.69
N LYS A 265 -12.26 -4.82 -10.46
CA LYS A 265 -13.22 -5.95 -10.43
C LYS A 265 -12.98 -6.89 -9.27
N ARG A 266 -11.73 -7.11 -8.88
CA ARG A 266 -11.35 -8.00 -7.77
C ARG A 266 -10.46 -7.25 -6.79
N TRP A 267 -10.59 -7.57 -5.51
CA TRP A 267 -9.93 -6.89 -4.40
C TRP A 267 -9.23 -7.93 -3.52
N MET A 268 -7.91 -7.87 -3.48
CA MET A 268 -7.08 -8.75 -2.65
C MET A 268 -6.51 -7.91 -1.51
N PHE A 269 -7.04 -8.16 -0.32
CA PHE A 269 -6.63 -7.51 0.91
C PHE A 269 -5.49 -8.30 1.54
N PHE A 270 -4.40 -7.64 1.91
CA PHE A 270 -3.30 -8.28 2.64
C PHE A 270 -2.77 -7.42 3.80
N LEU A 271 -2.14 -8.07 4.77
CA LEU A 271 -1.45 -7.43 5.88
C LEU A 271 -0.06 -8.01 6.05
N TYR A 272 0.92 -7.14 6.23
CA TYR A 272 2.22 -7.48 6.76
C TYR A 272 2.17 -7.46 8.28
N ASN A 273 2.79 -8.46 8.90
CA ASN A 273 2.99 -8.54 10.34
C ASN A 273 4.40 -9.02 10.67
N THR A 274 4.98 -8.50 11.74
CA THR A 274 6.23 -8.97 12.34
C THR A 274 6.16 -8.90 13.86
N GLU A 275 6.76 -9.86 14.54
CA GLU A 275 6.78 -9.91 16.01
C GLU A 275 7.62 -8.76 16.61
N SER A 276 8.70 -8.38 15.92
CA SER A 276 9.58 -7.27 16.29
C SER A 276 9.98 -6.45 15.07
N PRO A 277 9.72 -5.13 15.05
CA PRO A 277 10.14 -4.28 13.94
C PRO A 277 11.67 -4.12 13.87
N ALA A 278 12.39 -4.49 14.95
CA ALA A 278 13.85 -4.43 15.04
C ALA A 278 14.53 -5.74 14.64
N HIS A 279 13.82 -6.88 14.70
CA HIS A 279 14.38 -8.18 14.32
C HIS A 279 13.87 -8.58 12.94
N GLU A 280 14.79 -8.99 12.07
CA GLU A 280 14.45 -9.37 10.70
C GLU A 280 13.76 -10.75 10.57
N GLN A 281 13.42 -11.38 11.70
CA GLN A 281 12.80 -12.70 11.81
C GLN A 281 11.27 -12.60 11.86
N ASP A 282 10.59 -13.68 11.49
CA ASP A 282 9.13 -13.87 11.61
C ASP A 282 8.28 -12.82 10.88
N LYS A 283 8.72 -12.42 9.69
CA LYS A 283 7.94 -11.57 8.78
C LYS A 283 6.89 -12.43 8.08
N THR A 284 5.62 -12.10 8.26
CA THR A 284 4.52 -12.79 7.57
C THR A 284 3.66 -11.80 6.80
N VAL A 285 3.34 -12.13 5.56
CA VAL A 285 2.31 -11.45 4.77
C VAL A 285 1.10 -12.37 4.73
N TYR A 286 0.01 -11.95 5.36
CA TYR A 286 -1.27 -12.62 5.26
C TYR A 286 -2.09 -12.01 4.15
N TRP A 287 -2.75 -12.81 3.32
CA TRP A 287 -3.60 -12.30 2.24
C TRP A 287 -4.94 -13.01 2.24
N LEU A 288 -6.00 -12.26 1.92
CA LEU A 288 -7.35 -12.75 1.78
C LEU A 288 -7.63 -13.10 0.32
N GLU A 289 -8.37 -14.19 0.11
CA GLU A 289 -8.83 -14.58 -1.23
C GLU A 289 -9.50 -13.40 -1.95
N PRO A 290 -9.17 -13.12 -3.23
CA PRO A 290 -9.78 -12.08 -4.04
C PRO A 290 -11.30 -12.00 -3.91
N ILE A 291 -11.77 -10.86 -3.44
CA ILE A 291 -13.20 -10.55 -3.38
C ILE A 291 -13.61 -9.89 -4.70
N PRO A 292 -14.50 -10.50 -5.50
CA PRO A 292 -15.05 -9.82 -6.66
C PRO A 292 -15.96 -8.67 -6.19
N LEU A 293 -15.86 -7.49 -6.81
CA LEU A 293 -16.78 -6.36 -6.59
C LEU A 293 -18.21 -6.77 -6.98
N GLY A 294 -18.34 -7.52 -8.06
CA GLY A 294 -19.55 -8.23 -8.45
C GLY A 294 -19.42 -9.00 -9.75
N GLU A 295 -20.56 -9.41 -10.28
CA GLU A 295 -20.68 -10.24 -11.48
C GLU A 295 -21.32 -9.46 -12.63
N ARG A 296 -21.50 -10.10 -13.79
CA ARG A 296 -22.07 -9.43 -14.98
C ARG A 296 -23.48 -8.86 -14.75
N HIS A 297 -24.30 -9.53 -13.93
CA HIS A 297 -25.69 -9.14 -13.69
C HIS A 297 -25.84 -8.10 -12.57
N ASP A 298 -24.91 -8.09 -11.63
CA ASP A 298 -24.78 -7.07 -10.59
C ASP A 298 -23.27 -6.86 -10.31
N PRO A 299 -22.66 -5.82 -10.90
CA PRO A 299 -21.24 -5.54 -10.75
C PRO A 299 -20.88 -4.98 -9.36
N THR A 300 -21.84 -4.92 -8.44
CA THR A 300 -21.69 -4.27 -7.12
C THR A 300 -22.17 -5.12 -5.94
N VAL A 301 -22.42 -6.41 -6.15
CA VAL A 301 -22.96 -7.32 -5.11
C VAL A 301 -22.15 -7.35 -3.81
N ASN A 302 -20.84 -7.09 -3.87
CA ASN A 302 -19.94 -7.07 -2.71
C ASN A 302 -19.43 -5.66 -2.39
N LEU A 303 -20.10 -4.61 -2.89
CA LEU A 303 -19.70 -3.23 -2.68
C LEU A 303 -19.59 -2.91 -1.18
N GLU A 304 -20.64 -3.21 -0.41
CA GLU A 304 -20.70 -2.96 1.03
C GLU A 304 -19.62 -3.74 1.79
N LEU A 305 -19.31 -4.97 1.35
CA LEU A 305 -18.23 -5.76 1.93
C LEU A 305 -16.87 -5.07 1.73
N ILE A 306 -16.56 -4.67 0.49
CA ILE A 306 -15.30 -4.00 0.16
C ILE A 306 -15.18 -2.66 0.88
N LEU A 307 -16.23 -1.83 0.85
CA LEU A 307 -16.27 -0.56 1.57
C LEU A 307 -16.08 -0.74 3.07
N GLY A 308 -16.68 -1.79 3.63
CA GLY A 308 -16.54 -2.19 5.02
C GLY A 308 -15.09 -2.48 5.42
N ILE A 309 -14.40 -3.31 4.64
CA ILE A 309 -12.98 -3.65 4.89
C ILE A 309 -12.11 -2.40 4.77
N LEU A 310 -12.31 -1.59 3.72
CA LEU A 310 -11.55 -0.36 3.50
C LEU A 310 -11.71 0.62 4.68
N ARG A 311 -12.93 0.74 5.19
CA ARG A 311 -13.25 1.59 6.35
C ARG A 311 -12.64 1.02 7.64
N ASP A 312 -12.82 -0.27 7.90
CA ASP A 312 -12.31 -0.94 9.10
C ASP A 312 -10.78 -0.77 9.22
N TRP A 313 -10.09 -0.98 8.10
CA TRP A 313 -8.64 -0.88 8.04
C TRP A 313 -8.07 0.51 8.31
N LEU A 314 -8.87 1.56 8.11
CA LEU A 314 -8.50 2.93 8.46
C LEU A 314 -8.85 3.29 9.90
N HIS A 315 -9.67 2.48 10.60
CA HIS A 315 -9.98 2.70 12.02
C HIS A 315 -9.01 2.00 12.97
N VAL A 316 -8.26 1.01 12.51
CA VAL A 316 -7.21 0.35 13.32
C VAL A 316 -5.87 1.04 13.03
N ASN A 317 -5.05 1.41 14.04
CA ASN A 317 -3.77 2.06 13.73
C ASN A 317 -2.86 1.11 12.94
N ALA A 318 -1.99 1.69 12.11
CA ALA A 318 -0.85 0.96 11.58
C ALA A 318 0.12 0.70 12.77
N GLY A 319 0.62 -0.53 12.91
CA GLY A 319 1.37 -0.96 14.10
C GLY A 319 0.52 -1.61 15.20
N ASP A 320 -0.81 -1.49 15.17
CA ASP A 320 -1.72 -2.18 16.09
C ASP A 320 -2.08 -3.60 15.59
N ALA A 321 -2.86 -4.33 16.40
CA ALA A 321 -3.31 -5.69 16.14
C ALA A 321 -4.00 -5.89 14.76
N VAL A 322 -4.18 -7.17 14.42
CA VAL A 322 -4.95 -7.62 13.25
C VAL A 322 -6.37 -7.02 13.29
N PRO A 323 -6.94 -6.56 12.16
CA PRO A 323 -8.26 -5.93 12.18
C PRO A 323 -9.33 -6.86 12.73
N THR A 324 -10.37 -6.29 13.36
CA THR A 324 -11.32 -7.06 14.16
C THR A 324 -12.09 -8.09 13.35
N ALA A 325 -12.24 -7.91 12.04
CA ALA A 325 -12.93 -8.84 11.13
C ALA A 325 -12.12 -10.10 10.79
N PHE A 326 -10.82 -10.14 11.10
CA PHE A 326 -9.91 -11.24 10.75
C PHE A 326 -9.34 -11.90 11.99
N LYS A 327 -8.98 -13.18 11.88
CA LYS A 327 -8.26 -13.92 12.93
C LYS A 327 -6.92 -14.40 12.38
N ASN A 328 -5.90 -14.40 13.22
CA ASN A 328 -4.67 -15.10 12.89
C ASN A 328 -4.97 -16.60 12.89
N ARG A 329 -4.55 -17.31 11.84
CA ARG A 329 -4.71 -18.77 11.77
C ARG A 329 -4.07 -19.49 12.97
N LYS A 330 -3.02 -18.91 13.56
CA LYS A 330 -2.36 -19.39 14.79
C LYS A 330 -3.29 -19.41 16.01
N ASP A 331 -4.32 -18.56 16.10
CA ASP A 331 -5.22 -18.50 17.27
C ASP A 331 -6.08 -19.77 17.44
N LYS A 332 -6.19 -20.61 16.40
CA LYS A 332 -6.82 -21.94 16.48
C LYS A 332 -5.89 -23.01 17.06
N GLN A 333 -4.57 -22.83 17.03
CA GLN A 333 -3.62 -23.85 17.49
C GLN A 333 -3.57 -23.96 19.03
N GLU A 334 -3.83 -22.90 19.77
CA GLU A 334 -3.79 -22.94 21.25
C GLU A 334 -5.03 -23.61 21.89
N LYS A 335 -6.10 -23.84 21.12
CA LYS A 335 -7.33 -24.48 21.61
C LYS A 335 -7.61 -25.79 20.88
N GLY A 336 -6.76 -26.78 21.12
CA GLY A 336 -7.15 -28.20 21.18
C GLY A 336 -7.85 -28.80 19.95
N THR A 337 -7.42 -28.47 18.73
CA THR A 337 -7.80 -29.26 17.55
C THR A 337 -6.57 -29.56 16.72
N HIS A 338 -6.23 -30.85 16.56
CA HIS A 338 -5.12 -31.32 15.73
C HIS A 338 -5.37 -30.96 14.26
N ALA A 339 -4.92 -29.79 13.83
CA ALA A 339 -4.82 -29.43 12.42
C ALA A 339 -3.42 -29.80 11.91
N VAL A 340 -3.38 -30.59 10.85
CA VAL A 340 -2.17 -30.89 10.10
C VAL A 340 -1.63 -29.57 9.53
N MET A 341 -0.45 -29.16 10.00
CA MET A 341 0.27 -28.01 9.45
C MET A 341 0.67 -28.32 8.01
N ALA A 342 0.19 -27.53 7.07
CA ALA A 342 0.91 -27.29 5.83
C ALA A 342 1.65 -25.97 6.00
N THR A 343 2.79 -26.02 6.70
CA THR A 343 3.78 -24.95 6.63
C THR A 343 4.54 -25.19 5.34
N VAL A 344 4.33 -24.37 4.32
CA VAL A 344 5.19 -24.37 3.14
C VAL A 344 6.46 -23.63 3.54
N GLU A 345 7.37 -24.34 4.20
CA GLU A 345 8.75 -23.88 4.28
C GLU A 345 9.36 -24.02 2.89
N ILE A 346 9.38 -22.92 2.14
CA ILE A 346 10.15 -22.80 0.90
C ILE A 346 11.62 -22.64 1.33
N ARG A 347 12.25 -23.71 1.82
CA ARG A 347 13.69 -23.77 2.01
C ARG A 347 14.29 -24.36 0.73
N ASP A 348 15.15 -23.60 0.07
CA ASP A 348 15.90 -23.99 -1.13
C ASP A 348 15.07 -24.42 -2.36
N VAL A 349 13.95 -23.76 -2.64
CA VAL A 349 13.23 -23.98 -3.91
C VAL A 349 13.81 -23.05 -4.99
N THR A 350 14.52 -23.63 -5.95
CA THR A 350 15.03 -22.95 -7.15
C THR A 350 14.02 -22.89 -8.28
N ASP A 351 12.88 -23.56 -8.17
CA ASP A 351 11.90 -23.69 -9.26
C ASP A 351 10.60 -22.90 -9.01
N LYS A 352 10.28 -22.02 -9.95
CA LYS A 352 9.08 -21.17 -9.96
C LYS A 352 7.80 -21.98 -10.07
N ASP A 353 7.84 -23.10 -10.80
CA ASP A 353 6.66 -23.91 -11.11
C ASP A 353 6.12 -24.63 -9.86
N GLU A 354 7.00 -25.02 -8.93
CA GLU A 354 6.61 -25.65 -7.67
C GLU A 354 5.90 -24.66 -6.73
N ILE A 355 6.38 -23.42 -6.66
CA ILE A 355 5.73 -22.34 -5.89
C ILE A 355 4.35 -22.03 -6.49
N GLU A 356 4.24 -21.97 -7.81
CA GLU A 356 2.95 -21.75 -8.48
C GLU A 356 1.96 -22.91 -8.26
N ALA A 357 2.42 -24.16 -8.25
CA ALA A 357 1.56 -25.31 -8.01
C ALA A 357 0.97 -25.31 -6.58
N VAL A 358 1.78 -24.98 -5.58
CA VAL A 358 1.34 -24.89 -4.18
C VAL A 358 0.30 -23.78 -3.96
N LEU A 359 0.44 -22.66 -4.67
CA LEU A 359 -0.49 -21.53 -4.55
C LEU A 359 -1.79 -21.71 -5.35
N LYS A 360 -1.79 -22.54 -6.42
CA LYS A 360 -2.97 -22.81 -7.25
C LYS A 360 -3.92 -23.86 -6.67
N GLU A 361 -3.47 -24.77 -5.80
CA GLU A 361 -4.33 -25.84 -5.23
C GLU A 361 -4.16 -26.01 -3.71
N PRO A 362 -4.70 -25.08 -2.87
CA PRO A 362 -4.56 -25.15 -1.41
C PRO A 362 -5.13 -26.45 -0.79
N THR A 363 -6.07 -27.10 -1.48
CA THR A 363 -6.87 -28.23 -0.96
C THR A 363 -6.28 -29.62 -1.22
N LYS A 364 -5.21 -29.79 -2.02
CA LYS A 364 -4.60 -31.12 -2.28
C LYS A 364 -3.44 -31.51 -1.37
N MET A 365 -3.06 -30.68 -0.41
CA MET A 365 -1.91 -30.93 0.48
C MET A 365 -2.08 -32.09 1.49
N SER A 366 -3.18 -32.85 1.46
CA SER A 366 -3.43 -33.94 2.43
C SER A 366 -2.96 -35.35 1.99
N LYS A 367 -2.32 -35.51 0.82
CA LYS A 367 -2.07 -36.85 0.24
C LYS A 367 -0.63 -37.21 -0.11
N VAL A 368 0.35 -36.36 0.18
CA VAL A 368 1.76 -36.68 -0.07
C VAL A 368 2.51 -36.50 1.25
N PHE A 369 3.22 -37.55 1.68
CA PHE A 369 4.09 -37.72 2.85
C PHE A 369 3.62 -38.78 3.85
N LYS A 370 4.12 -40.01 3.66
CA LYS A 370 4.19 -41.04 4.70
C LYS A 370 5.37 -40.71 5.63
N PRO A 371 5.20 -40.68 6.95
CA PRO A 371 6.33 -40.54 7.87
C PRO A 371 7.03 -41.89 8.02
N SER A 372 8.30 -41.95 7.61
CA SER A 372 9.21 -43.04 7.98
C SER A 372 9.85 -42.72 9.32
N ASN A 373 9.60 -43.57 10.31
CA ASN A 373 10.37 -43.79 11.54
C ASN A 373 10.56 -42.59 12.50
N VAL A 374 9.70 -42.51 13.53
CA VAL A 374 10.05 -41.91 14.82
C VAL A 374 9.71 -42.91 15.92
N THR A 375 10.76 -43.41 16.59
CA THR A 375 10.67 -44.20 17.82
C THR A 375 10.53 -43.24 19.00
N ILE A 376 9.47 -43.41 19.80
CA ILE A 376 9.28 -42.66 21.05
C ILE A 376 9.75 -43.53 22.20
N VAL A 377 10.77 -43.06 22.93
CA VAL A 377 11.10 -43.58 24.26
C VAL A 377 10.39 -42.68 25.26
N GLN A 378 9.49 -43.26 26.06
CA GLN A 378 8.82 -42.58 27.16
C GLN A 378 9.66 -42.68 28.43
N SER A 379 9.77 -41.56 29.14
CA SER A 379 10.11 -41.49 30.57
C SER A 379 8.98 -40.79 31.29
#